data_AF-A0A109LA88-F1
#
_entry.id   AF-A0A109LA88-F1
#
_cell.length_a   1.000
_cell.length_b   1.000
_cell.length_c   1.000
_cell.angle_alpha   90.00
_cell.angle_beta   90.00
_cell.angle_gamma   90.00
#
_symmetry.space_group_name_H-M   'P 1'
#
loop_
_entity.id
_entity.type
_entity.pdbx_description
1 polymer ?
#
loop_
_entity_poly.entity_id
_entity_poly.type
_entity_poly.pdbx_seq_one_letter_code
_entity_poly.pdbx_strand_id
1 'polypeptide(L)'
;MSGRFEKAITIRQAIGNIDDRTFLLPAIQRNFVWSPQQICVLFDSLMREYPINTFMMWDVTSPEIKNKYRFYSFLTDYCQRFKESNDYVPTQGDFKDFKAVIDGQQRLTSIYIGLKGTYAYKQPRVWWPNARNDQVLPPRRLYLDLAKGLDGADNDSMAHYHFRFLTEKQVSAFSDDPSSRWFEVGKVLSLPDVRSVDEIPFEVVLPYLEKHGLASNSFARKALTRLYYLVRHEEVIHFYNEESQDIDHVLDVFIRTNSGGTPLAFSDLLMSIAIANWDGDARKDIDELVTEVRQSSEMQFSIGRDWVLKTCLMLTGADVRFRVKNFDSDQVSIIQQQWPEIRACVVATFKLLRKFGLNDQSLRAKNAVIPLAFYMYKQSFRDKPLYHTINNINYLREERLALSRWLHMVLLRGIFGGQADGVLTKMQRLLARHLDKGLFPLDEIIEAFTATNKDLRFDEAYLRGLLDIQYEDSRCRSVLSLLFPEINENLQLDIDHLHPSSAFAKAALAKKDFLQKDPGLMAFYQSSINWNSIANLHLLNASQNRSKKDLSLADWMTEKDTGFKPVDLLLNDDDSLHFAHFQTFCEKRREALMQRLRRNVVVSGTLSMIEEVLDEDEEIEAVA
;
A
#
# COMPACT_ATOMS: atom_id res chain seq x y z
N MET A 1 -39.28 12.16 12.21
CA MET A 1 -40.17 11.06 11.76
C MET A 1 -39.28 9.94 11.30
N SER A 2 -39.61 8.67 11.62
CA SER A 2 -38.84 7.52 11.15
C SER A 2 -38.90 7.44 9.61
N GLY A 3 -37.80 7.10 8.96
CA GLY A 3 -37.75 6.94 7.51
C GLY A 3 -38.73 5.91 6.94
N ARG A 4 -38.86 5.88 5.61
CA ARG A 4 -39.77 4.98 4.89
C ARG A 4 -39.18 4.47 3.58
N PHE A 5 -39.70 3.36 3.07
CA PHE A 5 -39.41 2.93 1.71
C PHE A 5 -40.08 3.86 0.70
N GLU A 6 -39.31 4.32 -0.28
CA GLU A 6 -39.81 5.14 -1.39
C GLU A 6 -40.05 4.30 -2.64
N LYS A 7 -40.71 4.91 -3.63
CA LYS A 7 -40.91 4.30 -4.94
C LYS A 7 -39.54 4.04 -5.59
N ALA A 8 -39.34 2.83 -6.09
CA ALA A 8 -38.12 2.45 -6.78
C ALA A 8 -37.92 3.31 -8.04
N ILE A 9 -36.66 3.54 -8.39
CA ILE A 9 -36.28 4.33 -9.57
C ILE A 9 -35.49 3.48 -10.56
N THR A 10 -35.50 3.91 -11.81
CA THR A 10 -34.69 3.31 -12.87
C THR A 10 -33.21 3.66 -12.70
N ILE A 11 -32.32 2.85 -13.30
CA ILE A 11 -30.90 3.18 -13.34
C ILE A 11 -30.67 4.53 -14.05
N ARG A 12 -31.36 4.80 -15.16
CA ARG A 12 -31.28 6.08 -15.89
C ARG A 12 -31.61 7.27 -14.99
N GLN A 13 -32.67 7.18 -14.17
CA GLN A 13 -33.02 8.23 -13.20
C GLN A 13 -31.94 8.38 -12.12
N ALA A 14 -31.42 7.28 -11.58
CA ALA A 14 -30.37 7.34 -10.57
C ALA A 14 -29.08 7.99 -11.11
N ILE A 15 -28.71 7.68 -12.36
CA ILE A 15 -27.57 8.32 -13.05
C ILE A 15 -27.82 9.82 -13.27
N GLY A 16 -29.02 10.21 -13.72
CA GLY A 16 -29.40 11.61 -13.86
C GLY A 16 -29.32 12.37 -12.53
N ASN A 17 -29.78 11.76 -11.44
CA ASN A 17 -29.68 12.36 -10.10
C ASN A 17 -28.24 12.59 -9.64
N ILE A 18 -27.32 11.69 -10.02
CA ILE A 18 -25.89 11.86 -9.75
C ILE A 18 -25.31 13.01 -10.58
N ASP A 19 -25.63 13.07 -11.88
CA ASP A 19 -25.16 14.13 -12.78
C ASP A 19 -25.66 15.51 -12.33
N ASP A 20 -26.93 15.59 -11.93
CA ASP A 20 -27.58 16.82 -11.46
C ASP A 20 -27.19 17.20 -10.03
N ARG A 21 -26.36 16.39 -9.34
CA ARG A 21 -26.01 16.56 -7.91
C ARG A 21 -27.22 16.60 -6.98
N THR A 22 -28.31 15.92 -7.34
CA THR A 22 -29.40 15.64 -6.40
C THR A 22 -29.09 14.41 -5.56
N PHE A 23 -28.15 13.55 -5.99
CA PHE A 23 -27.53 12.50 -5.18
C PHE A 23 -26.08 12.88 -4.84
N LEU A 24 -25.75 12.85 -3.55
CA LEU A 24 -24.40 13.09 -3.03
C LEU A 24 -23.97 11.97 -2.06
N LEU A 25 -22.69 11.98 -1.70
CA LEU A 25 -22.10 11.06 -0.73
C LEU A 25 -21.73 11.81 0.55
N PRO A 26 -22.21 11.37 1.73
CA PRO A 26 -21.79 11.95 2.99
C PRO A 26 -20.33 11.62 3.30
N ALA A 27 -19.64 12.50 4.04
CA ALA A 27 -18.23 12.35 4.38
C ALA A 27 -17.86 11.05 5.12
N ILE A 28 -18.82 10.49 5.85
CA ILE A 28 -18.81 9.18 6.52
C ILE A 28 -18.43 8.01 5.59
N GLN A 29 -18.63 8.16 4.28
CA GLN A 29 -18.41 7.09 3.31
C GLN A 29 -16.93 6.84 3.04
N ARG A 30 -16.54 5.55 3.08
CA ARG A 30 -15.22 5.11 2.64
C ARG A 30 -14.99 5.35 1.14
N ASN A 31 -13.72 5.35 0.72
CA ASN A 31 -13.36 5.42 -0.71
C ASN A 31 -13.95 4.23 -1.49
N PHE A 32 -13.97 4.35 -2.82
CA PHE A 32 -14.38 3.26 -3.69
C PHE A 32 -13.34 2.13 -3.68
N VAL A 33 -13.78 0.91 -3.40
CA VAL A 33 -12.89 -0.27 -3.23
C VAL A 33 -13.28 -1.48 -4.08
N TRP A 34 -14.36 -1.40 -4.87
CA TRP A 34 -14.82 -2.52 -5.67
C TRP A 34 -13.88 -2.81 -6.85
N SER A 35 -13.60 -4.09 -7.07
CA SER A 35 -12.80 -4.58 -8.19
C SER A 35 -13.61 -4.61 -9.49
N PRO A 36 -12.96 -4.59 -10.67
CA PRO A 36 -13.66 -4.72 -11.95
C PRO A 36 -14.55 -5.97 -12.02
N GLN A 37 -14.14 -7.07 -11.39
CA GLN A 37 -14.89 -8.33 -11.35
C GLN A 37 -16.19 -8.19 -10.55
N GLN A 38 -16.16 -7.51 -9.40
CA GLN A 38 -17.38 -7.25 -8.60
C GLN A 38 -18.40 -6.42 -9.37
N ILE A 39 -17.93 -5.44 -10.15
CA ILE A 39 -18.79 -4.64 -11.04
C ILE A 39 -19.41 -5.53 -12.12
N CYS A 40 -18.62 -6.39 -12.78
CA CYS A 40 -19.14 -7.29 -13.80
C CYS A 40 -20.22 -8.24 -13.25
N VAL A 41 -20.01 -8.79 -12.06
CA VAL A 41 -20.99 -9.65 -11.36
C VAL A 41 -22.26 -8.87 -11.00
N LEU A 42 -22.14 -7.61 -10.58
CA LEU A 42 -23.31 -6.76 -10.32
C LEU A 42 -24.17 -6.58 -11.58
N PHE A 43 -23.56 -6.29 -12.72
CA PHE A 43 -24.27 -6.15 -13.99
C PHE A 43 -24.87 -7.49 -14.47
N ASP A 44 -24.17 -8.62 -14.29
CA ASP A 44 -24.72 -9.95 -14.57
C ASP A 44 -25.98 -10.23 -13.72
N SER A 45 -25.91 -9.99 -12.41
CA SER A 45 -27.05 -10.14 -11.49
C SER A 45 -28.23 -9.27 -11.89
N LEU A 46 -27.99 -8.00 -12.23
CA LEU A 46 -29.04 -7.08 -12.70
C LEU A 46 -29.69 -7.57 -14.01
N MET A 47 -28.89 -8.03 -14.97
CA MET A 47 -29.38 -8.58 -16.23
C MET A 47 -30.20 -9.86 -16.03
N ARG A 48 -29.96 -10.61 -14.95
CA ARG A 48 -30.65 -11.84 -14.56
C ARG A 48 -31.81 -11.61 -13.58
N GLU A 49 -32.16 -10.35 -13.30
CA GLU A 49 -33.27 -9.98 -12.41
C GLU A 49 -33.06 -10.45 -10.96
N TYR A 50 -31.79 -10.60 -10.56
CA TYR A 50 -31.45 -10.91 -9.18
C TYR A 50 -31.54 -9.65 -8.32
N PRO A 51 -32.08 -9.75 -7.09
CA PRO A 51 -32.24 -8.60 -6.22
C PRO A 51 -30.88 -8.02 -5.85
N ILE A 52 -30.72 -6.72 -6.07
CA ILE A 52 -29.60 -5.95 -5.53
C ILE A 52 -30.10 -5.23 -4.28
N ASN A 53 -29.68 -5.70 -3.10
CA ASN A 53 -30.13 -5.20 -1.78
C ASN A 53 -30.47 -3.70 -1.75
N THR A 54 -31.52 -3.36 -1.01
CA THR A 54 -32.02 -2.00 -0.83
C THR A 54 -30.90 -1.00 -0.48
N PHE A 55 -30.94 0.17 -1.10
CA PHE A 55 -30.09 1.31 -0.74
C PHE A 55 -30.67 2.07 0.45
N MET A 56 -29.81 2.83 1.14
CA MET A 56 -30.27 3.76 2.16
C MET A 56 -29.88 5.18 1.78
N MET A 57 -30.84 6.08 1.76
CA MET A 57 -30.68 7.48 1.40
C MET A 57 -31.10 8.38 2.56
N TRP A 58 -30.59 9.61 2.56
CA TRP A 58 -30.86 10.63 3.56
C TRP A 58 -31.28 11.92 2.89
N ASP A 59 -32.48 12.42 3.19
CA ASP A 59 -32.88 13.75 2.75
C ASP A 59 -32.13 14.83 3.52
N VAL A 60 -31.30 15.60 2.82
CA VAL A 60 -30.57 16.72 3.42
C VAL A 60 -31.28 18.02 3.04
N THR A 61 -32.08 18.51 3.97
CA THR A 61 -32.89 19.73 3.81
C THR A 61 -32.45 20.83 4.76
N SER A 62 -31.92 20.48 5.94
CA SER A 62 -31.47 21.45 6.94
C SER A 62 -30.29 22.29 6.45
N PRO A 63 -30.40 23.64 6.46
CA PRO A 63 -29.27 24.53 6.18
C PRO A 63 -28.08 24.30 7.12
N GLU A 64 -28.33 23.90 8.36
CA GLU A 64 -27.26 23.61 9.32
C GLU A 64 -26.39 22.44 8.86
N ILE A 65 -27.02 21.33 8.45
CA ILE A 65 -26.31 20.16 7.93
C ILE A 65 -25.57 20.52 6.64
N LYS A 66 -26.21 21.22 5.71
CA LYS A 66 -25.59 21.64 4.46
C LYS A 66 -24.35 22.51 4.67
N ASN A 67 -24.35 23.32 5.73
CA ASN A 67 -23.25 24.22 6.06
C ASN A 67 -22.13 23.56 6.86
N LYS A 68 -22.46 22.72 7.85
CA LYS A 68 -21.49 22.09 8.76
C LYS A 68 -20.96 20.75 8.26
N TYR A 69 -21.79 19.98 7.57
CA TYR A 69 -21.44 18.65 7.10
C TYR A 69 -20.93 18.67 5.67
N ARG A 70 -19.96 17.81 5.37
CA ARG A 70 -19.35 17.73 4.04
C ARG A 70 -19.98 16.63 3.19
N PHE A 71 -20.14 16.97 1.91
CA PHE A 71 -20.66 16.06 0.91
C PHE A 71 -19.73 16.02 -0.30
N TYR A 72 -19.72 14.86 -0.94
CA TYR A 72 -18.85 14.56 -2.06
C TYR A 72 -19.66 14.06 -3.25
N SER A 73 -19.14 14.30 -4.44
CA SER A 73 -19.71 13.77 -5.69
C SER A 73 -19.36 12.29 -5.88
N PHE A 74 -20.09 11.59 -6.74
CA PHE A 74 -19.72 10.23 -7.12
C PHE A 74 -18.45 10.24 -7.99
N LEU A 75 -17.65 9.17 -7.89
CA LEU A 75 -16.51 9.00 -8.80
C LEU A 75 -17.01 8.80 -10.22
N THR A 76 -16.64 9.75 -11.09
CA THR A 76 -16.90 9.65 -12.53
C THR A 76 -15.91 8.73 -13.23
N ASP A 77 -14.65 8.75 -12.79
CA ASP A 77 -13.60 7.86 -13.26
C ASP A 77 -12.78 7.41 -12.07
N TYR A 78 -12.45 6.13 -12.04
CA TYR A 78 -11.56 5.54 -11.04
C TYR A 78 -10.18 5.30 -11.64
N CYS A 79 -9.14 5.78 -10.96
CA CYS A 79 -7.76 5.46 -11.30
C CYS A 79 -7.01 5.02 -10.05
N GLN A 80 -6.59 3.75 -10.03
CA GLN A 80 -5.92 3.14 -8.89
C GLN A 80 -4.68 3.96 -8.50
N ARG A 81 -4.61 4.37 -7.22
CA ARG A 81 -3.62 5.27 -6.59
C ARG A 81 -3.61 6.75 -7.00
N PHE A 82 -4.33 7.15 -8.05
CA PHE A 82 -4.28 8.52 -8.59
C PHE A 82 -5.63 9.26 -8.54
N LYS A 83 -6.75 8.53 -8.54
CA LYS A 83 -8.12 9.06 -8.43
C LYS A 83 -9.02 8.02 -7.77
N GLU A 84 -8.89 7.90 -6.45
CA GLU A 84 -9.65 6.95 -5.60
C GLU A 84 -10.63 7.66 -4.66
N SER A 85 -10.42 8.96 -4.43
CA SER A 85 -11.24 9.79 -3.56
C SER A 85 -12.25 10.60 -4.38
N ASN A 86 -13.42 10.80 -3.78
CA ASN A 86 -14.50 11.61 -4.33
C ASN A 86 -14.20 13.11 -4.24
N ASP A 87 -14.69 13.89 -5.20
CA ASP A 87 -14.48 15.35 -5.20
C ASP A 87 -15.48 16.04 -4.28
N TYR A 88 -15.01 16.99 -3.48
CA TYR A 88 -15.81 17.79 -2.55
C TYR A 88 -16.84 18.66 -3.30
N VAL A 89 -18.07 18.70 -2.78
CA VAL A 89 -19.14 19.56 -3.27
C VAL A 89 -19.44 20.62 -2.21
N PRO A 90 -19.18 21.92 -2.47
CA PRO A 90 -19.62 23.00 -1.60
C PRO A 90 -21.14 23.05 -1.55
N THR A 91 -21.72 22.67 -0.41
CA THR A 91 -23.17 22.67 -0.16
C THR A 91 -23.63 23.87 0.66
N GLN A 92 -22.74 24.81 0.97
CA GLN A 92 -23.07 25.98 1.79
C GLN A 92 -24.01 26.97 1.08
N GLY A 93 -24.74 27.75 1.87
CA GLY A 93 -25.64 28.80 1.37
C GLY A 93 -26.94 28.23 0.78
N ASP A 94 -27.40 28.81 -0.35
CA ASP A 94 -28.67 28.44 -1.01
C ASP A 94 -28.57 27.18 -1.88
N PHE A 95 -27.75 26.20 -1.48
CA PHE A 95 -27.65 24.93 -2.20
C PHE A 95 -28.99 24.17 -2.09
N LYS A 96 -29.48 23.66 -3.24
CA LYS A 96 -30.74 22.90 -3.31
C LYS A 96 -30.74 21.69 -2.38
N ASP A 97 -31.92 21.22 -2.00
CA ASP A 97 -32.06 19.96 -1.28
C ASP A 97 -31.57 18.78 -2.13
N PHE A 98 -31.01 17.77 -1.46
CA PHE A 98 -30.46 16.58 -2.12
C PHE A 98 -30.58 15.36 -1.21
N LYS A 99 -30.45 14.17 -1.80
CA LYS A 99 -30.36 12.89 -1.11
C LYS A 99 -28.91 12.46 -0.96
N ALA A 100 -28.46 12.18 0.27
CA ALA A 100 -27.15 11.63 0.54
C ALA A 100 -27.23 10.09 0.66
N VAL A 101 -26.37 9.35 -0.04
CA VAL A 101 -26.40 7.88 -0.01
C VAL A 101 -25.63 7.36 1.21
N ILE A 102 -26.36 6.78 2.17
CA ILE A 102 -25.84 6.16 3.41
C ILE A 102 -25.41 4.70 3.16
N ASP A 103 -26.19 3.91 2.42
CA ASP A 103 -25.82 2.54 2.06
C ASP A 103 -25.96 2.29 0.57
N GLY A 104 -25.09 1.42 0.04
CA GLY A 104 -25.05 1.06 -1.37
C GLY A 104 -24.20 2.00 -2.23
N GLN A 105 -23.40 2.89 -1.61
CA GLN A 105 -22.50 3.80 -2.33
C GLN A 105 -21.59 3.08 -3.36
N GLN A 106 -21.07 1.89 -3.02
CA GLN A 106 -20.19 1.13 -3.90
C GLN A 106 -20.96 0.55 -5.10
N ARG A 107 -22.18 0.06 -4.89
CA ARG A 107 -23.05 -0.44 -5.97
C ARG A 107 -23.41 0.69 -6.93
N LEU A 108 -23.85 1.82 -6.40
CA LEU A 108 -24.30 2.94 -7.25
C LEU A 108 -23.13 3.59 -8.00
N THR A 109 -21.96 3.74 -7.36
CA THR A 109 -20.73 4.18 -8.04
C THR A 109 -20.31 3.19 -9.13
N SER A 110 -20.43 1.88 -8.90
CA SER A 110 -20.11 0.85 -9.89
C SER A 110 -21.03 0.92 -11.12
N ILE A 111 -22.33 1.14 -10.90
CA ILE A 111 -23.30 1.35 -11.98
C ILE A 111 -22.95 2.60 -12.79
N TYR A 112 -22.59 3.71 -12.12
CA TYR A 112 -22.15 4.93 -12.78
C TYR A 112 -20.89 4.72 -13.62
N ILE A 113 -19.83 4.11 -13.03
CA ILE A 113 -18.58 3.80 -13.74
C ILE A 113 -18.83 2.88 -14.94
N GLY A 114 -19.71 1.88 -14.80
CA GLY A 114 -20.05 0.96 -15.89
C GLY A 114 -20.79 1.63 -17.06
N LEU A 115 -21.54 2.71 -16.82
CA LEU A 115 -22.38 3.37 -17.82
C LEU A 115 -21.77 4.65 -18.41
N LYS A 116 -21.11 5.48 -17.60
CA LYS A 116 -20.59 6.79 -18.06
C LYS A 116 -19.08 6.97 -17.83
N GLY A 117 -18.48 6.16 -16.97
CA GLY A 117 -17.12 6.36 -16.47
C GLY A 117 -16.07 5.44 -17.06
N THR A 118 -14.88 5.51 -16.46
CA THR A 118 -13.77 4.61 -16.74
C THR A 118 -13.18 4.00 -15.46
N TYR A 119 -12.59 2.81 -15.59
CA TYR A 119 -11.86 2.14 -14.54
C TYR A 119 -10.42 1.86 -14.99
N ALA A 120 -9.44 2.44 -14.29
CA ALA A 120 -8.03 2.28 -14.59
C ALA A 120 -7.28 1.56 -13.45
N TYR A 121 -6.72 0.38 -13.76
CA TYR A 121 -5.84 -0.39 -12.88
C TYR A 121 -4.52 -0.76 -13.59
N LYS A 122 -3.48 -1.02 -12.79
CA LYS A 122 -2.13 -1.28 -13.28
C LYS A 122 -2.08 -2.53 -14.13
N GLN A 123 -1.39 -2.46 -15.26
CA GLN A 123 -1.09 -3.64 -16.03
C GLN A 123 -0.20 -4.64 -15.25
N PRO A 124 -0.42 -5.97 -15.44
CA PRO A 124 0.45 -6.98 -14.86
C PRO A 124 1.91 -6.80 -15.31
N ARG A 125 2.85 -7.10 -14.42
CA ARG A 125 4.31 -7.07 -14.69
C ARG A 125 4.91 -5.71 -15.09
N VAL A 126 4.18 -4.61 -14.91
CA VAL A 126 4.72 -3.24 -15.09
C VAL A 126 5.00 -2.62 -13.73
N TRP A 127 6.06 -1.81 -13.61
CA TRP A 127 6.36 -1.07 -12.37
C TRP A 127 5.30 0.03 -12.11
N TRP A 128 5.10 0.39 -10.85
CA TRP A 128 4.20 1.50 -10.51
C TRP A 128 4.80 2.82 -10.98
N PRO A 129 4.04 3.68 -11.69
CA PRO A 129 4.55 4.97 -12.10
C PRO A 129 4.48 5.96 -10.92
N ASN A 130 5.36 6.96 -10.92
CA ASN A 130 5.38 8.02 -9.89
C ASN A 130 4.29 9.07 -10.10
N ALA A 131 3.84 9.24 -11.34
CA ALA A 131 2.73 10.10 -11.74
C ALA A 131 1.73 9.30 -12.57
N ARG A 132 0.51 9.82 -12.72
CA ARG A 132 -0.52 9.17 -13.54
C ARG A 132 0.05 8.91 -14.95
N ASN A 133 0.02 7.64 -15.35
CA ASN A 133 0.48 7.21 -16.66
C ASN A 133 -0.52 6.22 -17.25
N ASP A 134 -1.26 6.67 -18.26
CA ASP A 134 -2.33 5.91 -18.89
C ASP A 134 -1.79 4.75 -19.77
N GLN A 135 -0.49 4.68 -20.05
CA GLN A 135 0.11 3.47 -20.65
C GLN A 135 0.21 2.33 -19.62
N VAL A 136 0.50 2.67 -18.36
CA VAL A 136 0.64 1.71 -17.25
C VAL A 136 -0.72 1.40 -16.60
N LEU A 137 -1.58 2.41 -16.49
CA LEU A 137 -2.94 2.34 -15.95
C LEU A 137 -3.93 2.81 -17.01
N PRO A 138 -4.17 2.03 -18.08
CA PRO A 138 -5.05 2.48 -19.13
C PRO A 138 -6.50 2.54 -18.65
N PRO A 139 -7.24 3.62 -18.97
CA PRO A 139 -8.67 3.69 -18.70
C PRO A 139 -9.40 2.61 -19.50
N ARG A 140 -10.35 1.93 -18.85
CA ARG A 140 -11.18 0.89 -19.44
C ARG A 140 -12.64 1.22 -19.26
N ARG A 141 -13.46 0.87 -20.25
CA ARG A 141 -14.92 0.96 -20.18
C ARG A 141 -15.52 -0.43 -20.04
N LEU A 142 -16.75 -0.51 -19.54
CA LEU A 142 -17.47 -1.78 -19.41
C LEU A 142 -18.09 -2.17 -20.76
N TYR A 143 -17.85 -3.42 -21.16
CA TYR A 143 -18.41 -4.01 -22.37
C TYR A 143 -19.19 -5.28 -22.02
N LEU A 144 -20.23 -5.55 -22.82
CA LEU A 144 -20.99 -6.79 -22.85
C LEU A 144 -20.70 -7.54 -24.14
N ASP A 145 -20.35 -8.82 -24.08
CA ASP A 145 -20.24 -9.67 -25.27
C ASP A 145 -21.64 -10.07 -25.77
N LEU A 146 -21.97 -9.73 -27.01
CA LEU A 146 -23.22 -10.07 -27.68
C LEU A 146 -23.12 -11.35 -28.52
N ALA A 147 -21.92 -11.90 -28.72
CA ALA A 147 -21.76 -13.09 -29.57
C ALA A 147 -22.41 -14.33 -28.94
N LYS A 148 -22.16 -14.57 -27.65
CA LYS A 148 -22.74 -15.66 -26.87
C LYS A 148 -22.70 -15.38 -25.37
N GLY A 149 -23.57 -16.05 -24.63
CA GLY A 149 -23.51 -16.10 -23.17
C GLY A 149 -22.39 -17.00 -22.67
N LEU A 150 -22.22 -17.02 -21.35
CA LEU A 150 -21.37 -17.96 -20.64
C LEU A 150 -22.20 -19.15 -20.18
N ASP A 151 -21.64 -20.35 -20.30
CA ASP A 151 -22.25 -21.57 -19.76
C ASP A 151 -22.01 -21.59 -18.24
N GLY A 152 -23.01 -21.14 -17.48
CA GLY A 152 -22.93 -20.96 -16.03
C GLY A 152 -22.68 -22.23 -15.21
N ALA A 153 -22.69 -23.42 -15.84
CA ALA A 153 -22.40 -24.71 -15.20
C ALA A 153 -20.89 -25.02 -15.11
N ASP A 154 -20.06 -24.45 -15.99
CA ASP A 154 -18.64 -24.81 -16.14
C ASP A 154 -17.67 -23.72 -15.63
N ASN A 155 -18.18 -22.70 -14.93
CA ASN A 155 -17.39 -21.56 -14.44
C ASN A 155 -17.69 -21.29 -12.96
N ASP A 156 -16.63 -21.16 -12.14
CA ASP A 156 -16.70 -20.84 -10.70
C ASP A 156 -17.56 -19.61 -10.36
N SER A 157 -17.78 -18.70 -11.32
CA SER A 157 -18.59 -17.49 -11.15
C SER A 157 -20.10 -17.66 -11.42
N MET A 158 -20.53 -18.80 -11.99
CA MET A 158 -21.91 -19.04 -12.46
C MET A 158 -22.52 -17.89 -13.29
N ALA A 159 -21.69 -17.08 -13.96
CA ALA A 159 -22.12 -15.93 -14.74
C ALA A 159 -22.81 -16.36 -16.04
N HIS A 160 -23.81 -15.61 -16.49
CA HIS A 160 -24.54 -15.89 -17.74
C HIS A 160 -24.18 -14.89 -18.85
N TYR A 161 -23.98 -13.61 -18.48
CA TYR A 161 -23.58 -12.54 -19.38
C TYR A 161 -22.09 -12.24 -19.22
N HIS A 162 -21.36 -12.16 -20.33
CA HIS A 162 -19.93 -11.88 -20.32
C HIS A 162 -19.68 -10.37 -20.29
N PHE A 163 -19.54 -9.81 -19.09
CA PHE A 163 -19.11 -8.43 -18.88
C PHE A 163 -17.61 -8.33 -18.69
N ARG A 164 -16.98 -7.31 -19.28
CA ARG A 164 -15.53 -7.06 -19.11
C ARG A 164 -15.16 -5.60 -19.26
N PHE A 165 -14.22 -5.14 -18.43
CA PHE A 165 -13.55 -3.86 -18.62
C PHE A 165 -12.44 -3.97 -19.66
N LEU A 166 -12.57 -3.24 -20.77
CA LEU A 166 -11.64 -3.28 -21.91
C LEU A 166 -11.16 -1.87 -22.30
N THR A 167 -9.94 -1.79 -22.81
CA THR A 167 -9.43 -0.59 -23.50
C THR A 167 -9.86 -0.61 -24.97
N GLU A 168 -9.84 0.56 -25.63
CA GLU A 168 -10.12 0.66 -27.07
C GLU A 168 -9.19 -0.21 -27.92
N LYS A 169 -7.91 -0.31 -27.53
CA LYS A 169 -6.93 -1.19 -28.18
C LYS A 169 -7.32 -2.67 -28.06
N GLN A 170 -7.80 -3.09 -26.89
CA GLN A 170 -8.25 -4.47 -26.68
C GLN A 170 -9.49 -4.78 -27.52
N VAL A 171 -10.48 -3.87 -27.55
CA VAL A 171 -11.69 -4.04 -28.39
C VAL A 171 -11.32 -4.12 -29.87
N SER A 172 -10.39 -3.28 -30.33
CA SER A 172 -9.91 -3.31 -31.71
C SER A 172 -9.22 -4.63 -32.04
N ALA A 173 -8.41 -5.18 -31.13
CA ALA A 173 -7.77 -6.48 -31.30
C ALA A 173 -8.75 -7.66 -31.36
N PHE A 174 -9.94 -7.54 -30.74
CA PHE A 174 -11.00 -8.54 -30.83
C PHE A 174 -11.91 -8.36 -32.05
N SER A 175 -11.72 -7.32 -32.87
CA SER A 175 -12.63 -7.04 -34.00
C SER A 175 -12.61 -8.14 -35.07
N ASP A 176 -11.46 -8.79 -35.23
CA ASP A 176 -11.24 -9.91 -36.14
C ASP A 176 -11.68 -11.27 -35.57
N ASP A 177 -11.99 -11.35 -34.27
CA ASP A 177 -12.47 -12.56 -33.62
C ASP A 177 -13.98 -12.74 -33.87
N PRO A 178 -14.41 -13.74 -34.65
CA PRO A 178 -15.83 -13.97 -34.90
C PRO A 178 -16.57 -14.46 -33.64
N SER A 179 -15.85 -14.90 -32.61
CA SER A 179 -16.43 -15.45 -31.37
C SER A 179 -16.73 -14.43 -30.29
N SER A 180 -16.35 -13.16 -30.49
CA SER A 180 -16.63 -12.06 -29.56
C SER A 180 -17.15 -10.80 -30.25
N ARG A 181 -18.22 -10.21 -29.70
CA ARG A 181 -18.82 -8.97 -30.21
C ARG A 181 -19.14 -8.02 -29.06
N TRP A 182 -18.21 -7.12 -28.79
CA TRP A 182 -18.27 -6.23 -27.63
C TRP A 182 -19.14 -5.00 -27.86
N PHE A 183 -20.23 -4.90 -27.09
CA PHE A 183 -21.06 -3.71 -26.97
C PHE A 183 -20.63 -2.88 -25.76
N GLU A 184 -20.28 -1.62 -25.95
CA GLU A 184 -19.98 -0.69 -24.85
C GLU A 184 -21.26 -0.40 -24.08
N VAL A 185 -21.34 -0.83 -22.82
CA VAL A 185 -22.58 -0.81 -22.01
C VAL A 185 -23.18 0.59 -21.92
N GLY A 186 -22.33 1.62 -21.75
CA GLY A 186 -22.75 3.02 -21.69
C GLY A 186 -23.52 3.54 -22.91
N LYS A 187 -23.28 2.99 -24.11
CA LYS A 187 -23.97 3.41 -25.33
C LYS A 187 -25.48 3.19 -25.27
N VAL A 188 -25.95 2.32 -24.37
CA VAL A 188 -27.38 2.13 -24.12
C VAL A 188 -28.11 3.43 -23.74
N LEU A 189 -27.43 4.37 -23.08
CA LEU A 189 -27.97 5.69 -22.71
C LEU A 189 -28.08 6.66 -23.89
N SER A 190 -27.44 6.35 -25.02
CA SER A 190 -27.48 7.14 -26.26
C SER A 190 -28.39 6.56 -27.35
N LEU A 191 -28.90 5.34 -27.15
CA LEU A 191 -29.87 4.74 -28.06
C LEU A 191 -31.18 5.56 -28.13
N PRO A 192 -31.92 5.51 -29.26
CA PRO A 192 -33.22 6.18 -29.38
C PRO A 192 -34.17 5.77 -28.26
N ASP A 193 -34.97 6.72 -27.77
CA ASP A 193 -36.05 6.41 -26.83
C ASP A 193 -37.27 5.88 -27.58
N VAL A 194 -38.05 5.03 -26.93
CA VAL A 194 -39.26 4.41 -27.49
C VAL A 194 -40.47 4.77 -26.65
N ARG A 195 -41.67 4.74 -27.25
CA ARG A 195 -42.92 5.05 -26.54
C ARG A 195 -43.45 3.84 -25.78
N SER A 196 -43.25 2.64 -26.34
CA SER A 196 -43.65 1.37 -25.72
C SER A 196 -42.47 0.40 -25.61
N VAL A 197 -42.51 -0.47 -24.60
CA VAL A 197 -41.52 -1.53 -24.38
C VAL A 197 -41.51 -2.52 -25.56
N ASP A 198 -42.66 -2.73 -26.21
CA ASP A 198 -42.78 -3.63 -27.36
C ASP A 198 -42.05 -3.11 -28.62
N GLU A 199 -41.74 -1.81 -28.68
CA GLU A 199 -41.01 -1.18 -29.78
C GLU A 199 -39.49 -1.40 -29.66
N ILE A 200 -38.96 -1.71 -28.46
CA ILE A 200 -37.52 -1.86 -28.20
C ILE A 200 -36.83 -2.82 -29.18
N PRO A 201 -37.35 -4.04 -29.43
CA PRO A 201 -36.69 -4.98 -30.33
C PRO A 201 -36.60 -4.45 -31.75
N PHE A 202 -37.63 -3.76 -32.24
CA PHE A 202 -37.77 -3.37 -33.65
C PHE A 202 -37.19 -2.00 -33.99
N GLU A 203 -37.36 -1.02 -33.10
CA GLU A 203 -36.95 0.36 -33.36
C GLU A 203 -35.53 0.66 -32.88
N VAL A 204 -35.02 -0.11 -31.92
CA VAL A 204 -33.71 0.14 -31.29
C VAL A 204 -32.73 -1.00 -31.53
N VAL A 205 -33.11 -2.22 -31.14
CA VAL A 205 -32.18 -3.36 -31.08
C VAL A 205 -31.87 -3.92 -32.47
N LEU A 206 -32.89 -4.23 -33.28
CA LEU A 206 -32.69 -4.79 -34.63
C LEU A 206 -31.87 -3.86 -35.54
N PRO A 207 -32.15 -2.54 -35.64
CA PRO A 207 -31.33 -1.63 -36.45
C PRO A 207 -29.87 -1.60 -36.01
N TYR A 208 -29.62 -1.65 -34.70
CA TYR A 208 -28.25 -1.74 -34.16
C TYR A 208 -27.58 -3.06 -34.57
N LEU A 209 -28.27 -4.19 -34.39
CA LEU A 209 -27.70 -5.51 -34.68
C LEU A 209 -27.49 -5.75 -36.17
N GLU A 210 -28.35 -5.24 -37.05
CA GLU A 210 -28.17 -5.27 -38.51
C GLU A 210 -26.90 -4.57 -38.94
N LYS A 211 -26.68 -3.34 -38.43
CA LYS A 211 -25.47 -2.56 -38.69
C LYS A 211 -24.18 -3.28 -38.28
N HIS A 212 -24.25 -4.18 -37.30
CA HIS A 212 -23.10 -4.90 -36.76
C HIS A 212 -23.10 -6.40 -37.13
N GLY A 213 -23.93 -6.84 -38.09
CA GLY A 213 -23.92 -8.23 -38.59
C GLY A 213 -24.43 -9.28 -37.58
N LEU A 214 -25.20 -8.86 -36.57
CA LEU A 214 -25.73 -9.71 -35.49
C LEU A 214 -27.24 -9.90 -35.55
N ALA A 215 -27.89 -9.44 -36.62
CA ALA A 215 -29.34 -9.50 -36.76
C ALA A 215 -29.90 -10.91 -36.61
N SER A 216 -29.19 -11.97 -37.05
CA SER A 216 -29.61 -13.37 -36.92
C SER A 216 -29.34 -13.98 -35.53
N ASN A 217 -28.54 -13.34 -34.68
CA ASN A 217 -28.13 -13.89 -33.40
C ASN A 217 -29.21 -13.67 -32.33
N SER A 218 -29.89 -14.76 -31.92
CA SER A 218 -30.95 -14.69 -30.90
C SER A 218 -30.44 -14.24 -29.53
N PHE A 219 -29.21 -14.59 -29.14
CA PHE A 219 -28.64 -14.16 -27.86
C PHE A 219 -28.40 -12.66 -27.88
N ALA A 220 -27.78 -12.13 -28.94
CA ALA A 220 -27.54 -10.70 -29.10
C ALA A 220 -28.83 -9.87 -28.99
N ARG A 221 -29.90 -10.31 -29.66
CA ARG A 221 -31.23 -9.68 -29.57
C ARG A 221 -31.75 -9.65 -28.13
N LYS A 222 -31.75 -10.80 -27.44
CA LYS A 222 -32.24 -10.92 -26.06
C LYS A 222 -31.40 -10.08 -25.09
N ALA A 223 -30.07 -10.20 -25.18
CA ALA A 223 -29.14 -9.50 -24.30
C ALA A 223 -29.23 -7.98 -24.46
N LEU A 224 -29.23 -7.46 -25.69
CA LEU A 224 -29.31 -6.01 -25.90
C LEU A 224 -30.69 -5.44 -25.53
N THR A 225 -31.78 -6.17 -25.82
CA THR A 225 -33.14 -5.79 -25.39
C THR A 225 -33.22 -5.72 -23.87
N ARG A 226 -32.73 -6.76 -23.16
CA ARG A 226 -32.70 -6.82 -21.71
C ARG A 226 -31.88 -5.68 -21.10
N LEU A 227 -30.69 -5.41 -21.65
CA LEU A 227 -29.84 -4.31 -21.17
C LEU A 227 -30.51 -2.94 -21.35
N TYR A 228 -31.15 -2.72 -22.50
CA TYR A 228 -31.89 -1.48 -22.76
C TYR A 228 -33.04 -1.29 -21.77
N TYR A 229 -33.85 -2.33 -21.58
CA TYR A 229 -34.98 -2.31 -20.65
C TYR A 229 -34.53 -2.08 -19.19
N LEU A 230 -33.55 -2.85 -18.73
CA LEU A 230 -32.97 -2.75 -17.39
C LEU A 230 -32.51 -1.32 -17.06
N VAL A 231 -31.78 -0.68 -17.98
CA VAL A 231 -31.19 0.64 -17.70
C VAL A 231 -32.24 1.75 -17.75
N ARG A 232 -33.21 1.67 -18.66
CA ARG A 232 -34.09 2.81 -18.98
C ARG A 232 -35.50 2.73 -18.41
N HIS A 233 -36.02 1.53 -18.19
CA HIS A 233 -37.45 1.32 -17.89
C HIS A 233 -37.67 0.54 -16.60
N GLU A 234 -36.75 -0.34 -16.20
CA GLU A 234 -36.93 -1.16 -15.01
C GLU A 234 -36.57 -0.41 -13.72
N GLU A 235 -37.51 -0.34 -12.78
CA GLU A 235 -37.36 0.34 -11.48
C GLU A 235 -36.63 -0.57 -10.47
N VAL A 236 -35.33 -0.82 -10.69
CA VAL A 236 -34.51 -1.76 -9.88
C VAL A 236 -33.83 -1.14 -8.65
N ILE A 237 -33.79 0.19 -8.55
CA ILE A 237 -33.13 0.89 -7.44
C ILE A 237 -34.16 1.12 -6.33
N HIS A 238 -34.28 0.15 -5.42
CA HIS A 238 -35.10 0.26 -4.22
C HIS A 238 -34.32 0.94 -3.10
N PHE A 239 -34.91 1.93 -2.43
CA PHE A 239 -34.23 2.61 -1.33
C PHE A 239 -35.16 2.93 -0.16
N TYR A 240 -34.58 2.87 1.04
CA TYR A 240 -35.17 3.41 2.27
C TYR A 240 -34.64 4.83 2.46
N ASN A 241 -35.53 5.76 2.75
CA ASN A 241 -35.21 7.17 2.89
C ASN A 241 -35.31 7.61 4.35
N GLU A 242 -34.20 8.08 4.90
CA GLU A 242 -34.09 8.70 6.21
C GLU A 242 -34.35 10.21 6.11
N GLU A 243 -35.21 10.72 6.98
CA GLU A 243 -35.62 12.13 6.98
C GLU A 243 -35.08 12.88 8.21
N SER A 244 -34.53 12.17 9.20
CA SER A 244 -33.93 12.75 10.39
C SER A 244 -32.80 13.71 10.03
N GLN A 245 -32.83 14.90 10.61
CA GLN A 245 -31.76 15.91 10.49
C GLN A 245 -30.76 15.84 11.66
N ASP A 246 -30.74 14.72 12.38
CA ASP A 246 -29.79 14.43 13.45
C ASP A 246 -28.62 13.58 12.90
N ILE A 247 -27.41 14.16 12.92
CA ILE A 247 -26.20 13.55 12.39
C ILE A 247 -25.82 12.29 13.18
N ASP A 248 -25.98 12.31 14.50
CA ASP A 248 -25.60 11.17 15.35
C ASP A 248 -26.51 9.97 15.07
N HIS A 249 -27.81 10.24 14.89
CA HIS A 249 -28.76 9.23 14.47
C HIS A 249 -28.40 8.63 13.10
N VAL A 250 -28.08 9.47 12.11
CA VAL A 250 -27.70 9.02 10.76
C VAL A 250 -26.41 8.20 10.78
N LEU A 251 -25.43 8.59 11.60
CA LEU A 251 -24.20 7.85 11.82
C LEU A 251 -24.48 6.48 12.47
N ASP A 252 -25.31 6.42 13.50
CA ASP A 252 -25.70 5.16 14.14
C ASP A 252 -26.38 4.20 13.15
N VAL A 253 -27.27 4.72 12.32
CA VAL A 253 -27.95 3.93 11.30
C VAL A 253 -26.96 3.45 10.22
N PHE A 254 -26.03 4.30 9.79
CA PHE A 254 -24.96 3.91 8.87
C PHE A 254 -24.15 2.72 9.39
N ILE A 255 -23.73 2.79 10.66
CA ILE A 255 -22.91 1.77 11.33
C ILE A 255 -23.68 0.45 11.41
N ARG A 256 -24.94 0.48 11.84
CA ARG A 256 -25.79 -0.71 11.97
C ARG A 256 -26.12 -1.37 10.63
N THR A 257 -26.35 -0.59 9.59
CA THR A 257 -26.66 -1.13 8.25
C THR A 257 -25.44 -1.76 7.58
N ASN A 258 -24.26 -1.14 7.70
CA ASN A 258 -23.04 -1.65 7.09
C ASN A 258 -22.41 -2.84 7.85
N SER A 259 -22.71 -3.02 9.13
CA SER A 259 -22.19 -4.14 9.92
C SER A 259 -22.80 -5.50 9.53
N GLY A 260 -23.93 -5.53 8.82
CA GLY A 260 -24.51 -6.76 8.24
C GLY A 260 -23.96 -7.15 6.86
N GLY A 261 -23.18 -6.30 6.20
CA GLY A 261 -22.64 -6.48 4.84
C GLY A 261 -21.15 -6.82 4.81
N THR A 262 -20.42 -6.32 3.80
CA THR A 262 -18.95 -6.31 3.86
C THR A 262 -18.53 -5.38 5.00
N PRO A 263 -17.89 -5.88 6.08
CA PRO A 263 -17.63 -5.05 7.25
C PRO A 263 -16.87 -3.79 6.87
N LEU A 264 -17.31 -2.64 7.40
CA LEU A 264 -16.50 -1.43 7.40
C LEU A 264 -15.14 -1.76 8.02
N ALA A 265 -14.06 -1.23 7.43
CA ALA A 265 -12.81 -1.26 8.17
C ALA A 265 -13.04 -0.41 9.43
N PHE A 266 -12.52 -0.88 10.57
CA PHE A 266 -12.71 -0.16 11.82
C PHE A 266 -12.20 1.30 11.75
N SER A 267 -11.21 1.56 10.89
CA SER A 267 -10.72 2.90 10.58
C SER A 267 -11.72 3.79 9.84
N ASP A 268 -12.59 3.23 8.99
CA ASP A 268 -13.64 3.98 8.30
C ASP A 268 -14.67 4.50 9.30
N LEU A 269 -14.96 3.71 10.34
CA LEU A 269 -15.80 4.11 11.47
C LEU A 269 -15.16 5.26 12.28
N LEU A 270 -13.86 5.18 12.52
CA LEU A 270 -13.16 6.24 13.25
C LEU A 270 -13.01 7.53 12.44
N MET A 271 -12.76 7.42 11.13
CA MET A 271 -12.78 8.56 10.22
C MET A 271 -14.15 9.24 10.25
N SER A 272 -15.23 8.46 10.30
CA SER A 272 -16.60 8.98 10.41
C SER A 272 -16.81 9.84 11.66
N ILE A 273 -16.34 9.34 12.82
CA ILE A 273 -16.43 10.06 14.09
C ILE A 273 -15.48 11.26 14.12
N ALA A 274 -14.28 11.11 13.57
CA ALA A 274 -13.30 12.19 13.48
C ALA A 274 -13.85 13.33 12.61
N ILE A 275 -14.45 13.03 11.46
CA ILE A 275 -15.05 14.04 10.58
C ILE A 275 -16.20 14.77 11.27
N ALA A 276 -17.01 14.08 12.08
CA ALA A 276 -18.12 14.71 12.81
C ALA A 276 -17.63 15.73 13.85
N ASN A 277 -16.44 15.54 14.40
CA ASN A 277 -15.88 16.34 15.49
C ASN A 277 -14.67 17.21 15.09
N TRP A 278 -14.33 17.27 13.80
CA TRP A 278 -13.18 18.02 13.28
C TRP A 278 -13.64 19.29 12.58
N ASP A 279 -13.17 20.44 13.04
CA ASP A 279 -13.47 21.73 12.41
C ASP A 279 -12.71 21.86 11.08
N GLY A 280 -13.32 21.45 9.97
CA GLY A 280 -12.69 21.49 8.65
C GLY A 280 -12.78 20.17 7.91
N ASP A 281 -11.73 19.79 7.18
CA ASP A 281 -11.73 18.61 6.30
C ASP A 281 -10.70 17.58 6.75
N ALA A 282 -11.00 16.87 7.84
CA ALA A 282 -10.12 15.80 8.35
C ALA A 282 -9.73 14.80 7.25
N ARG A 283 -10.69 14.48 6.35
CA ARG A 283 -10.47 13.55 5.25
C ARG A 283 -9.46 14.08 4.26
N LYS A 284 -9.62 15.33 3.81
CA LYS A 284 -8.66 15.99 2.92
C LYS A 284 -7.29 16.13 3.58
N ASP A 285 -7.23 16.60 4.82
CA ASP A 285 -5.96 16.78 5.53
C ASP A 285 -5.17 15.46 5.61
N ILE A 286 -5.84 14.37 6.00
CA ILE A 286 -5.23 13.03 6.06
C ILE A 286 -4.85 12.52 4.65
N ASP A 287 -5.73 12.70 3.65
CA ASP A 287 -5.46 12.27 2.27
C ASP A 287 -4.29 13.04 1.65
N GLU A 288 -4.14 14.32 1.96
CA GLU A 288 -3.01 15.16 1.52
C GLU A 288 -1.71 14.65 2.11
N LEU A 289 -1.66 14.32 3.41
CA LEU A 289 -0.47 13.72 4.02
C LEU A 289 -0.15 12.34 3.42
N VAL A 290 -1.15 11.49 3.21
CA VAL A 290 -0.98 10.18 2.57
C VAL A 290 -0.43 10.34 1.14
N THR A 291 -0.93 11.33 0.41
CA THR A 291 -0.50 11.64 -0.95
C THR A 291 0.92 12.19 -0.97
N GLU A 292 1.26 13.10 -0.06
CA GLU A 292 2.59 13.69 0.08
C GLU A 292 3.65 12.62 0.36
N VAL A 293 3.41 11.73 1.33
CA VAL A 293 4.33 10.62 1.66
C VAL A 293 4.55 9.69 0.46
N ARG A 294 3.52 9.52 -0.39
CA ARG A 294 3.56 8.64 -1.56
C ARG A 294 4.19 9.27 -2.80
N GLN A 295 3.89 10.53 -3.08
CA GLN A 295 4.24 11.18 -4.35
C GLN A 295 5.49 12.05 -4.24
N SER A 296 5.89 12.48 -3.03
CA SER A 296 7.12 13.23 -2.85
C SER A 296 8.33 12.39 -3.25
N SER A 297 9.19 12.96 -4.12
CA SER A 297 10.46 12.38 -4.54
C SER A 297 11.42 12.10 -3.38
N GLU A 298 11.25 12.80 -2.24
CA GLU A 298 12.06 12.62 -1.03
C GLU A 298 11.60 11.44 -0.16
N MET A 299 10.46 10.80 -0.46
CA MET A 299 9.85 9.76 0.39
C MET A 299 9.38 8.53 -0.40
N GLN A 300 8.38 8.66 -1.28
CA GLN A 300 7.88 7.56 -2.12
C GLN A 300 7.40 6.30 -1.35
N PHE A 301 6.70 6.47 -0.22
CA PHE A 301 6.13 5.37 0.57
C PHE A 301 4.59 5.32 0.51
N SER A 302 4.01 4.12 0.51
CA SER A 302 2.56 3.93 0.45
C SER A 302 1.96 3.73 1.84
N ILE A 303 1.51 4.78 2.52
CA ILE A 303 0.73 4.66 3.77
C ILE A 303 -0.78 4.76 3.50
N GLY A 304 -1.58 4.37 4.51
CA GLY A 304 -3.04 4.48 4.50
C GLY A 304 -3.55 5.28 5.69
N ARG A 305 -4.84 5.65 5.67
CA ARG A 305 -5.48 6.47 6.72
C ARG A 305 -5.38 5.85 8.10
N ASP A 306 -5.55 4.53 8.20
CA ASP A 306 -5.39 3.75 9.43
C ASP A 306 -4.01 3.98 10.06
N TRP A 307 -2.97 4.00 9.24
CA TRP A 307 -1.62 4.23 9.76
C TRP A 307 -1.49 5.65 10.30
N VAL A 308 -2.07 6.64 9.61
CA VAL A 308 -2.06 8.05 10.05
C VAL A 308 -2.83 8.23 11.35
N LEU A 309 -4.08 7.76 11.43
CA LEU A 309 -4.90 7.86 12.64
C LEU A 309 -4.25 7.16 13.85
N LYS A 310 -3.64 5.99 13.62
CA LYS A 310 -2.91 5.27 14.68
C LYS A 310 -1.68 6.07 15.14
N THR A 311 -1.00 6.73 14.21
CA THR A 311 0.10 7.63 14.53
C THR A 311 -0.39 8.83 15.32
N CYS A 312 -1.52 9.46 14.96
CA CYS A 312 -2.12 10.54 15.74
C CYS A 312 -2.35 10.12 17.20
N LEU A 313 -3.05 8.99 17.44
CA LEU A 313 -3.27 8.46 18.78
C LEU A 313 -1.96 8.22 19.55
N MET A 314 -0.97 7.65 18.86
CA MET A 314 0.34 7.40 19.45
C MET A 314 0.98 8.71 19.92
N LEU A 315 1.04 9.73 19.06
CA LEU A 315 1.70 11.01 19.30
C LEU A 315 0.99 11.85 20.37
N THR A 316 -0.35 11.81 20.41
CA THR A 316 -1.13 12.51 21.44
C THR A 316 -1.11 11.79 22.80
N GLY A 317 -0.60 10.56 22.87
CA GLY A 317 -0.50 9.78 24.11
C GLY A 317 -1.76 8.98 24.44
N ALA A 318 -2.71 8.90 23.51
CA ALA A 318 -3.92 8.10 23.65
C ALA A 318 -3.64 6.59 23.50
N ASP A 319 -4.63 5.77 23.88
CA ASP A 319 -4.57 4.32 23.65
C ASP A 319 -4.59 4.03 22.15
N VAL A 320 -3.46 3.51 21.65
CA VAL A 320 -3.20 3.22 20.22
C VAL A 320 -4.15 2.16 19.65
N ARG A 321 -4.81 1.37 20.51
CA ARG A 321 -5.83 0.44 20.05
C ARG A 321 -6.96 1.20 19.41
N PHE A 322 -7.36 0.70 18.27
CA PHE A 322 -8.45 1.25 17.51
C PHE A 322 -9.79 0.92 18.21
N ARG A 323 -10.31 1.91 18.96
CA ARG A 323 -11.59 1.84 19.70
C ARG A 323 -12.34 3.17 19.52
N VAL A 324 -13.66 3.13 19.37
CA VAL A 324 -14.52 4.32 19.17
C VAL A 324 -14.30 5.35 20.27
N LYS A 325 -14.25 4.88 21.52
CA LYS A 325 -13.95 5.70 22.71
C LYS A 325 -12.59 6.42 22.70
N ASN A 326 -11.68 6.08 21.80
CA ASN A 326 -10.37 6.74 21.69
C ASN A 326 -10.40 7.88 20.66
N PHE A 327 -11.53 8.10 19.99
CA PHE A 327 -11.80 9.20 19.05
C PHE A 327 -13.10 9.92 19.46
N ASP A 328 -13.28 10.19 20.75
CA ASP A 328 -14.32 11.11 21.19
C ASP A 328 -14.02 12.55 20.75
N SER A 329 -14.96 13.47 20.99
CA SER A 329 -14.82 14.88 20.62
C SER A 329 -13.54 15.51 21.17
N ASP A 330 -13.17 15.16 22.40
CA ASP A 330 -12.01 15.73 23.08
C ASP A 330 -10.70 15.27 22.44
N GLN A 331 -10.58 13.96 22.16
CA GLN A 331 -9.41 13.43 21.47
C GLN A 331 -9.28 13.96 20.05
N VAL A 332 -10.39 14.07 19.30
CA VAL A 332 -10.37 14.63 17.94
C VAL A 332 -9.92 16.08 17.97
N SER A 333 -10.40 16.88 18.92
CA SER A 333 -9.96 18.27 19.10
C SER A 333 -8.46 18.39 19.41
N ILE A 334 -7.91 17.52 20.27
CA ILE A 334 -6.47 17.47 20.56
C ILE A 334 -5.67 17.13 19.29
N ILE A 335 -6.10 16.12 18.53
CA ILE A 335 -5.42 15.73 17.29
C ILE A 335 -5.45 16.89 16.29
N GLN A 336 -6.59 17.57 16.16
CA GLN A 336 -6.75 18.69 15.25
C GLN A 336 -5.83 19.87 15.62
N GLN A 337 -5.77 20.24 16.90
CA GLN A 337 -4.91 21.31 17.37
C GLN A 337 -3.42 21.03 17.11
N GLN A 338 -3.00 19.76 17.22
CA GLN A 338 -1.61 19.31 16.99
C GLN A 338 -1.35 18.82 15.56
N TRP A 339 -2.32 18.95 14.65
CA TRP A 339 -2.23 18.40 13.31
C TRP A 339 -1.02 18.92 12.50
N PRO A 340 -0.70 20.23 12.51
CA PRO A 340 0.47 20.75 11.79
C PRO A 340 1.78 20.08 12.22
N GLU A 341 1.98 19.88 13.51
CA GLU A 341 3.16 19.26 14.11
C GLU A 341 3.20 17.76 13.85
N ILE A 342 2.05 17.08 13.94
CA ILE A 342 1.91 15.66 13.60
C ILE A 342 2.30 15.44 12.13
N ARG A 343 1.75 16.26 11.22
CA ARG A 343 2.04 16.20 9.79
C ARG A 343 3.54 16.40 9.53
N ALA A 344 4.14 17.43 10.13
CA ALA A 344 5.57 17.71 9.98
C ALA A 344 6.45 16.56 10.49
N CYS A 345 6.08 15.95 11.63
CA CYS A 345 6.79 14.81 12.19
C CYS A 345 6.71 13.57 11.29
N VAL A 346 5.53 13.25 10.75
CA VAL A 346 5.35 12.12 9.82
C VAL A 346 6.19 12.31 8.57
N VAL A 347 6.17 13.51 7.97
CA VAL A 347 6.99 13.84 6.79
C VAL A 347 8.49 13.70 7.11
N ALA A 348 8.95 14.27 8.22
CA ALA A 348 10.35 14.14 8.66
C ALA A 348 10.75 12.67 8.88
N THR A 349 9.84 11.87 9.43
CA THR A 349 10.07 10.44 9.66
C THR A 349 10.30 9.70 8.34
N PHE A 350 9.43 9.88 7.35
CA PHE A 350 9.57 9.18 6.07
C PHE A 350 10.77 9.67 5.23
N LYS A 351 11.14 10.95 5.33
CA LYS A 351 12.42 11.44 4.78
C LYS A 351 13.61 10.73 5.42
N LEU A 352 13.58 10.54 6.73
CA LEU A 352 14.62 9.82 7.47
C LEU A 352 14.71 8.35 7.03
N LEU A 353 13.57 7.69 6.81
CA LEU A 353 13.57 6.30 6.33
C LEU A 353 14.23 6.16 4.95
N ARG A 354 14.11 7.15 4.07
CA ARG A 354 14.85 7.17 2.80
C ARG A 354 16.35 7.28 3.01
N LYS A 355 16.79 8.08 3.97
CA LYS A 355 18.21 8.21 4.34
C LYS A 355 18.78 6.93 4.95
N PHE A 356 17.95 6.14 5.62
CA PHE A 356 18.31 4.78 6.05
C PHE A 356 18.36 3.76 4.90
N GLY A 357 18.13 4.21 3.67
CA GLY A 357 18.20 3.40 2.46
C GLY A 357 16.96 2.54 2.22
N LEU A 358 15.84 2.76 2.94
CA LEU A 358 14.60 2.00 2.75
C LEU A 358 13.78 2.52 1.56
N ASN A 359 12.94 1.66 1.00
CA ASN A 359 11.92 2.00 0.02
C ASN A 359 10.58 1.31 0.39
N ASP A 360 9.51 1.62 -0.35
CA ASP A 360 8.18 1.05 -0.04
C ASP A 360 8.14 -0.49 -0.05
N GLN A 361 9.02 -1.14 -0.83
CA GLN A 361 9.10 -2.60 -0.90
C GLN A 361 9.86 -3.21 0.28
N SER A 362 10.94 -2.57 0.74
CA SER A 362 11.72 -3.04 1.89
C SER A 362 11.02 -2.74 3.22
N LEU A 363 10.18 -1.70 3.28
CA LEU A 363 9.38 -1.35 4.46
C LEU A 363 8.07 -2.17 4.53
N ARG A 364 8.20 -3.48 4.75
CA ARG A 364 7.04 -4.40 4.79
C ARG A 364 6.07 -4.13 5.95
N ALA A 365 6.59 -3.73 7.11
CA ALA A 365 5.79 -3.51 8.31
C ALA A 365 5.78 -2.02 8.70
N LYS A 366 4.90 -1.24 8.07
CA LYS A 366 4.78 0.22 8.27
C LYS A 366 4.49 0.61 9.73
N ASN A 367 3.83 -0.25 10.49
CA ASN A 367 3.59 0.00 11.92
C ASN A 367 4.89 0.09 12.75
N ALA A 368 6.02 -0.48 12.27
CA ALA A 368 7.32 -0.33 12.93
C ALA A 368 7.84 1.11 12.92
N VAL A 369 7.29 1.98 12.07
CA VAL A 369 7.69 3.39 11.94
C VAL A 369 7.02 4.26 13.01
N ILE A 370 5.88 3.85 13.54
CA ILE A 370 5.09 4.64 14.50
C ILE A 370 5.87 4.94 15.79
N PRO A 371 6.62 3.98 16.39
CA PRO A 371 7.46 4.29 17.56
C PRO A 371 8.58 5.30 17.28
N LEU A 372 9.14 5.33 16.07
CA LEU A 372 10.15 6.33 15.69
C LEU A 372 9.52 7.72 15.65
N ALA A 373 8.37 7.85 14.99
CA ALA A 373 7.62 9.11 14.94
C ALA A 373 7.28 9.59 16.35
N PHE A 374 6.83 8.69 17.24
CA PHE A 374 6.58 9.01 18.65
C PHE A 374 7.81 9.53 19.37
N TYR A 375 8.93 8.82 19.27
CA TYR A 375 10.17 9.24 19.90
C TYR A 375 10.60 10.62 19.40
N MET A 376 10.62 10.84 18.08
CA MET A 376 11.03 12.13 17.50
C MET A 376 10.07 13.28 17.79
N TYR A 377 8.79 12.98 18.05
CA TYR A 377 7.78 13.96 18.42
C TYR A 377 7.91 14.40 19.88
N LYS A 378 8.27 13.46 20.78
CA LYS A 378 8.39 13.72 22.23
C LYS A 378 9.78 14.15 22.67
N GLN A 379 10.82 13.71 21.96
CA GLN A 379 12.20 14.11 22.23
C GLN A 379 12.49 15.50 21.65
N SER A 380 13.44 16.21 22.28
CA SER A 380 13.89 17.52 21.82
C SER A 380 15.39 17.59 21.61
N PHE A 381 15.83 18.48 20.73
CA PHE A 381 17.21 18.87 20.54
C PHE A 381 17.28 20.39 20.36
N ARG A 382 18.03 21.08 21.23
CA ARG A 382 18.12 22.55 21.27
C ARG A 382 16.73 23.21 21.37
N ASP A 383 15.96 22.77 22.37
CA ASP A 383 14.62 23.28 22.71
C ASP A 383 13.56 23.18 21.60
N LYS A 384 13.83 22.35 20.58
CA LYS A 384 12.88 22.06 19.49
C LYS A 384 12.65 20.56 19.39
N PRO A 385 11.45 20.10 19.01
CA PRO A 385 11.20 18.69 18.74
C PRO A 385 12.23 18.10 17.77
N LEU A 386 12.67 16.87 18.05
CA LEU A 386 13.76 16.20 17.34
C LEU A 386 13.47 16.06 15.84
N TYR A 387 12.20 15.88 15.45
CA TYR A 387 11.80 15.74 14.05
C TYR A 387 12.18 16.96 13.16
N HIS A 388 12.36 18.15 13.74
CA HIS A 388 12.81 19.33 12.99
C HIS A 388 14.28 19.25 12.54
N THR A 389 15.12 18.51 13.28
CA THR A 389 16.58 18.51 13.09
C THR A 389 17.14 17.14 12.72
N ILE A 390 16.39 16.05 12.92
CA ILE A 390 16.87 14.68 12.70
C ILE A 390 17.38 14.43 11.27
N ASN A 391 16.79 15.09 10.28
CA ASN A 391 17.18 14.99 8.88
C ASN A 391 18.40 15.86 8.51
N ASN A 392 18.92 16.68 9.42
CA ASN A 392 20.16 17.42 9.20
C ASN A 392 21.36 16.53 9.52
N ILE A 393 22.12 16.17 8.49
CA ILE A 393 23.24 15.23 8.56
C ILE A 393 24.40 15.74 9.45
N ASN A 394 24.51 17.06 9.64
CA ASN A 394 25.59 17.67 10.42
C ASN A 394 25.42 17.48 11.94
N TYR A 395 24.25 17.03 12.39
CA TYR A 395 23.93 16.80 13.80
C TYR A 395 23.44 15.37 14.00
N LEU A 396 23.29 14.91 15.24
CA LEU A 396 22.49 13.72 15.60
C LEU A 396 22.88 12.40 14.89
N ARG A 397 24.17 12.21 14.57
CA ARG A 397 24.65 10.99 13.89
C ARG A 397 24.36 9.73 14.74
N GLU A 398 24.71 9.75 16.02
CA GLU A 398 24.50 8.62 16.92
C GLU A 398 23.01 8.27 17.07
N GLU A 399 22.16 9.30 17.18
CA GLU A 399 20.70 9.17 17.21
C GLU A 399 20.18 8.43 15.96
N ARG A 400 20.58 8.88 14.78
CA ARG A 400 20.19 8.25 13.51
C ARG A 400 20.67 6.81 13.41
N LEU A 401 21.90 6.52 13.85
CA LEU A 401 22.45 5.16 13.87
C LEU A 401 21.63 4.25 14.79
N ALA A 402 21.25 4.73 15.98
CA ALA A 402 20.42 3.97 16.91
C ALA A 402 19.02 3.69 16.35
N LEU A 403 18.35 4.70 15.79
CA LEU A 403 17.03 4.57 15.15
C LEU A 403 17.06 3.60 13.95
N SER A 404 18.09 3.73 13.09
CA SER A 404 18.31 2.87 11.93
C SER A 404 18.54 1.41 12.35
N ARG A 405 19.47 1.20 13.30
CA ARG A 405 19.79 -0.12 13.85
C ARG A 405 18.54 -0.82 14.39
N TRP A 406 17.78 -0.12 15.23
CA TRP A 406 16.53 -0.64 15.78
C TRP A 406 15.54 -1.03 14.69
N LEU A 407 15.30 -0.12 13.73
CA LEU A 407 14.29 -0.33 12.70
C LEU A 407 14.62 -1.54 11.83
N HIS A 408 15.86 -1.68 11.38
CA HIS A 408 16.25 -2.83 10.56
C HIS A 408 16.20 -4.13 11.36
N MET A 409 16.61 -4.14 12.64
CA MET A 409 16.48 -5.32 13.51
C MET A 409 15.01 -5.77 13.63
N VAL A 410 14.11 -4.83 13.90
CA VAL A 410 12.67 -5.06 14.01
C VAL A 410 12.06 -5.60 12.71
N LEU A 411 12.46 -5.05 11.55
CA LEU A 411 11.97 -5.46 10.25
C LEU A 411 12.43 -6.88 9.87
N LEU A 412 13.68 -7.24 10.19
CA LEU A 412 14.19 -8.59 9.97
C LEU A 412 13.47 -9.61 10.85
N ARG A 413 13.32 -9.30 12.15
CA ARG A 413 12.62 -10.16 13.12
C ARG A 413 11.11 -10.22 12.92
N GLY A 414 10.55 -9.36 12.07
CA GLY A 414 9.12 -9.39 11.74
C GLY A 414 8.21 -9.08 12.93
N ILE A 415 8.68 -8.31 13.91
CA ILE A 415 7.97 -8.03 15.17
C ILE A 415 6.56 -7.46 14.92
N PHE A 416 6.43 -6.61 13.91
CA PHE A 416 5.19 -5.93 13.52
C PHE A 416 4.39 -6.66 12.42
N GLY A 417 4.75 -7.89 12.05
CA GLY A 417 4.07 -8.68 11.01
C GLY A 417 2.73 -9.33 11.41
N GLY A 418 2.17 -8.97 12.57
CA GLY A 418 0.93 -9.55 13.12
C GLY A 418 0.17 -8.54 13.99
N GLN A 419 -0.23 -8.93 15.21
CA GLN A 419 -0.90 -8.06 16.20
C GLN A 419 0.01 -6.91 16.67
N ALA A 420 0.05 -5.82 15.88
CA ALA A 420 0.94 -4.68 16.11
C ALA A 420 0.51 -3.82 17.31
N ASP A 421 -0.78 -3.79 17.65
CA ASP A 421 -1.32 -2.86 18.65
C ASP A 421 -0.72 -3.06 20.04
N GLY A 422 -0.60 -4.31 20.49
CA GLY A 422 0.02 -4.62 21.79
C GLY A 422 1.49 -4.21 21.86
N VAL A 423 2.22 -4.37 20.75
CA VAL A 423 3.62 -3.91 20.64
C VAL A 423 3.68 -2.39 20.69
N LEU A 424 2.81 -1.69 19.96
CA LEU A 424 2.75 -0.22 19.95
C LEU A 424 2.43 0.35 21.33
N THR A 425 1.43 -0.19 22.03
CA THR A 425 1.10 0.24 23.40
C THR A 425 2.28 0.05 24.35
N LYS A 426 3.01 -1.07 24.24
CA LYS A 426 4.19 -1.33 25.07
C LYS A 426 5.33 -0.36 24.72
N MET A 427 5.57 -0.13 23.43
CA MET A 427 6.57 0.84 22.96
C MET A 427 6.26 2.27 23.41
N GLN A 428 5.00 2.71 23.35
CA GLN A 428 4.59 4.04 23.80
C GLN A 428 4.96 4.29 25.26
N ARG A 429 4.62 3.33 26.13
CA ARG A 429 4.94 3.39 27.56
C ARG A 429 6.43 3.35 27.82
N LEU A 430 7.16 2.51 27.09
CA LEU A 430 8.59 2.36 27.29
C LEU A 430 9.35 3.61 26.85
N LEU A 431 9.09 4.10 25.64
CA LEU A 431 9.72 5.32 25.12
C LEU A 431 9.40 6.52 26.00
N ALA A 432 8.16 6.68 26.46
CA ALA A 432 7.76 7.78 27.34
C ALA A 432 8.52 7.79 28.68
N ARG A 433 8.91 6.62 29.21
CA ARG A 433 9.67 6.51 30.47
C ARG A 433 11.15 6.82 30.32
N HIS A 434 11.69 6.76 29.11
CA HIS A 434 13.12 6.87 28.84
C HIS A 434 13.45 8.06 27.92
N LEU A 435 12.62 9.11 27.93
CA LEU A 435 12.88 10.35 27.17
C LEU A 435 14.06 11.15 27.72
N ASP A 436 14.32 11.03 29.02
CA ASP A 436 15.38 11.70 29.78
C ASP A 436 16.79 11.24 29.44
N LYS A 437 16.95 10.04 28.86
CA LYS A 437 18.25 9.51 28.42
C LYS A 437 18.93 10.32 27.31
N GLY A 438 18.19 11.17 26.60
CA GLY A 438 18.71 11.99 25.50
C GLY A 438 18.94 11.24 24.18
N LEU A 439 19.33 9.96 24.21
CA LEU A 439 19.47 9.07 23.03
C LEU A 439 18.31 8.06 22.92
N PHE A 440 18.08 7.50 21.72
CA PHE A 440 17.09 6.44 21.53
C PHE A 440 17.40 5.21 22.43
N PRO A 441 16.45 4.77 23.29
CA PRO A 441 16.70 3.77 24.34
C PRO A 441 16.67 2.33 23.79
N LEU A 442 17.60 1.99 22.89
CA LEU A 442 17.67 0.69 22.20
C LEU A 442 17.78 -0.48 23.19
N ASP A 443 18.67 -0.38 24.17
CA ASP A 443 18.96 -1.48 25.10
C ASP A 443 17.76 -1.79 25.99
N GLU A 444 17.08 -0.75 26.51
CA GLU A 444 15.83 -0.90 27.28
C GLU A 444 14.72 -1.55 26.45
N ILE A 445 14.63 -1.21 25.15
CA ILE A 445 13.67 -1.85 24.26
C ILE A 445 14.01 -3.33 24.11
N ILE A 446 15.26 -3.69 23.90
CA ILE A 446 15.66 -5.09 23.74
C ILE A 446 15.40 -5.87 25.03
N GLU A 447 15.77 -5.33 26.19
CA GLU A 447 15.51 -5.93 27.49
C GLU A 447 14.01 -6.14 27.71
N ALA A 448 13.19 -5.12 27.45
CA ALA A 448 11.74 -5.19 27.65
C ALA A 448 11.07 -6.27 26.79
N PHE A 449 11.62 -6.60 25.62
CA PHE A 449 11.08 -7.62 24.71
C PHE A 449 11.79 -8.98 24.80
N THR A 450 12.84 -9.09 25.61
CA THR A 450 13.57 -10.34 25.85
C THR A 450 12.65 -11.43 26.40
N ALA A 451 12.86 -12.67 25.94
CA ALA A 451 12.07 -13.85 26.35
C ALA A 451 10.56 -13.74 26.05
N THR A 452 10.17 -12.87 25.13
CA THR A 452 8.81 -12.82 24.59
C THR A 452 8.78 -13.41 23.18
N ASN A 453 7.59 -13.68 22.64
CA ASN A 453 7.43 -14.02 21.22
C ASN A 453 7.78 -12.86 20.26
N LYS A 454 8.24 -11.73 20.79
CA LYS A 454 8.72 -10.54 20.10
C LYS A 454 10.16 -10.19 20.46
N ASP A 455 10.95 -11.18 20.90
CA ASP A 455 12.39 -10.99 21.18
C ASP A 455 13.11 -10.39 19.97
N LEU A 456 13.99 -9.41 20.23
CA LEU A 456 14.74 -8.67 19.21
C LEU A 456 16.16 -9.22 19.00
N ARG A 457 16.64 -10.11 19.87
CA ARG A 457 18.01 -10.65 19.85
C ARG A 457 18.19 -11.81 18.89
N PHE A 458 19.26 -11.80 18.13
CA PHE A 458 19.52 -12.73 17.03
C PHE A 458 20.30 -13.95 17.55
N ASP A 459 19.95 -15.15 17.11
CA ASP A 459 20.79 -16.33 17.33
C ASP A 459 21.71 -16.59 16.12
N GLU A 460 22.73 -17.42 16.32
CA GLU A 460 23.72 -17.75 15.29
C GLU A 460 23.11 -18.39 14.04
N ALA A 461 22.10 -19.25 14.20
CA ALA A 461 21.46 -19.91 13.07
C ALA A 461 20.70 -18.91 12.20
N TYR A 462 20.00 -17.97 12.84
CA TYR A 462 19.29 -16.89 12.17
C TYR A 462 20.26 -15.94 11.46
N LEU A 463 21.37 -15.56 12.08
CA LEU A 463 22.40 -14.72 11.44
C LEU A 463 22.99 -15.39 10.18
N ARG A 464 23.25 -16.70 10.21
CA ARG A 464 23.69 -17.45 9.02
C ARG A 464 22.64 -17.40 7.91
N GLY A 465 21.37 -17.61 8.26
CA GLY A 465 20.26 -17.51 7.32
C GLY A 465 20.10 -16.11 6.70
N LEU A 466 20.52 -15.03 7.39
CA LEU A 466 20.52 -13.69 6.81
C LEU A 466 21.52 -13.54 5.67
N LEU A 467 22.67 -14.23 5.73
CA LEU A 467 23.68 -14.16 4.68
C LEU A 467 23.26 -14.91 3.40
N ASP A 468 22.30 -15.83 3.51
CA ASP A 468 21.73 -16.58 2.39
C ASP A 468 20.59 -15.83 1.66
N ILE A 469 20.20 -14.67 2.18
CA ILE A 469 19.15 -13.84 1.57
C ILE A 469 19.61 -13.40 0.18
N GLN A 470 18.75 -13.67 -0.81
CA GLN A 470 19.01 -13.36 -2.21
C GLN A 470 18.55 -11.95 -2.61
N TYR A 471 19.05 -11.47 -3.74
CA TYR A 471 18.80 -10.12 -4.27
C TYR A 471 17.31 -9.72 -4.31
N GLU A 472 16.43 -10.64 -4.72
CA GLU A 472 15.00 -10.39 -4.90
C GLU A 472 14.23 -10.35 -3.58
N ASP A 473 14.83 -10.80 -2.47
CA ASP A 473 14.17 -10.76 -1.18
C ASP A 473 14.14 -9.32 -0.64
N SER A 474 12.93 -8.87 -0.33
CA SER A 474 12.63 -7.60 0.36
C SER A 474 13.50 -7.28 1.58
N ARG A 475 14.04 -8.30 2.27
CA ARG A 475 14.90 -8.15 3.45
C ARG A 475 16.35 -7.81 3.12
N CYS A 476 16.81 -8.08 1.90
CA CYS A 476 18.20 -7.91 1.47
C CYS A 476 18.74 -6.51 1.83
N ARG A 477 17.95 -5.48 1.53
CA ARG A 477 18.26 -4.08 1.85
C ARG A 477 18.47 -3.83 3.33
N SER A 478 17.63 -4.38 4.20
CA SER A 478 17.79 -4.23 5.66
C SER A 478 19.04 -4.94 6.19
N VAL A 479 19.42 -6.09 5.61
CA VAL A 479 20.66 -6.78 5.99
C VAL A 479 21.87 -5.94 5.59
N LEU A 480 21.90 -5.42 4.36
CA LEU A 480 22.99 -4.57 3.88
C LEU A 480 23.10 -3.26 4.66
N SER A 481 21.98 -2.60 4.99
CA SER A 481 21.98 -1.39 5.83
C SER A 481 22.51 -1.66 7.23
N LEU A 482 22.23 -2.83 7.82
CA LEU A 482 22.81 -3.22 9.12
C LEU A 482 24.29 -3.54 9.03
N LEU A 483 24.76 -4.12 7.93
CA LEU A 483 26.16 -4.46 7.72
C LEU A 483 27.03 -3.21 7.54
N PHE A 484 26.50 -2.22 6.82
CA PHE A 484 27.22 -1.04 6.37
C PHE A 484 26.51 0.27 6.78
N PRO A 485 26.34 0.53 8.09
CA PRO A 485 25.63 1.72 8.58
C PRO A 485 26.35 3.04 8.26
N GLU A 486 27.63 2.97 7.93
CA GLU A 486 28.46 4.11 7.52
C GLU A 486 28.20 4.63 6.10
N ILE A 487 27.52 3.86 5.23
CA ILE A 487 27.33 4.27 3.83
C ILE A 487 26.39 5.49 3.76
N ASN A 488 26.86 6.49 3.03
CA ASN A 488 26.41 7.88 3.07
C ASN A 488 24.90 8.07 2.85
N GLU A 489 24.24 8.64 3.86
CA GLU A 489 22.81 9.01 3.92
C GLU A 489 22.34 9.97 2.79
N ASN A 490 23.27 10.59 2.05
CA ASN A 490 22.96 11.54 0.96
C ASN A 490 22.77 10.88 -0.41
N LEU A 491 23.09 9.59 -0.54
CA LEU A 491 23.10 8.92 -1.83
C LEU A 491 21.91 7.97 -1.93
N GLN A 492 21.21 8.02 -3.06
CA GLN A 492 20.29 6.96 -3.42
C GLN A 492 21.13 5.73 -3.80
N LEU A 493 21.08 4.70 -2.95
CA LEU A 493 21.87 3.47 -3.10
C LEU A 493 21.05 2.36 -3.75
N ASP A 494 21.59 1.78 -4.80
CA ASP A 494 21.10 0.57 -5.43
C ASP A 494 21.83 -0.65 -4.85
N ILE A 495 21.18 -1.80 -4.91
CA ILE A 495 21.82 -3.08 -4.57
C ILE A 495 22.34 -3.65 -5.87
N ASP A 496 23.59 -4.11 -5.89
CA ASP A 496 24.20 -4.73 -7.06
C ASP A 496 25.15 -5.87 -6.65
N HIS A 497 25.47 -6.74 -7.61
CA HIS A 497 26.39 -7.87 -7.43
C HIS A 497 27.84 -7.44 -7.64
N LEU A 498 28.73 -7.72 -6.68
CA LEU A 498 30.17 -7.45 -6.79
C LEU A 498 30.82 -8.23 -7.94
N HIS A 499 30.55 -9.53 -8.04
CA HIS A 499 30.77 -10.28 -9.28
C HIS A 499 29.48 -10.25 -10.11
N PRO A 500 29.52 -9.77 -11.36
CA PRO A 500 28.30 -9.49 -12.13
C PRO A 500 27.47 -10.76 -12.36
N SER A 501 26.15 -10.66 -12.18
CA SER A 501 25.22 -11.78 -12.32
C SER A 501 25.27 -12.43 -13.70
N SER A 502 25.56 -11.65 -14.75
CA SER A 502 25.74 -12.12 -16.13
C SER A 502 26.87 -13.15 -16.27
N ALA A 503 27.91 -13.10 -15.43
CA ALA A 503 29.00 -14.08 -15.42
C ALA A 503 28.57 -15.47 -14.93
N PHE A 504 27.47 -15.56 -14.19
CA PHE A 504 26.92 -16.81 -13.64
C PHE A 504 25.85 -17.46 -14.54
N ALA A 505 25.57 -16.87 -15.70
CA ALA A 505 24.68 -17.49 -16.69
C ALA A 505 25.27 -18.83 -17.17
N LYS A 506 24.42 -19.85 -17.35
CA LYS A 506 24.85 -21.21 -17.78
C LYS A 506 25.78 -21.18 -19.00
N ALA A 507 25.47 -20.35 -20.00
CA ALA A 507 26.27 -20.21 -21.21
C ALA A 507 27.63 -19.52 -20.97
N ALA A 508 27.74 -18.65 -19.97
CA ALA A 508 28.99 -17.98 -19.59
C ALA A 508 29.90 -18.93 -18.79
N LEU A 509 29.34 -19.66 -17.81
CA LEU A 509 30.05 -20.65 -17.00
C LEU A 509 30.60 -21.80 -17.86
N ALA A 510 29.83 -22.26 -18.86
CA ALA A 510 30.27 -23.33 -19.77
C ALA A 510 31.53 -22.97 -20.57
N LYS A 511 31.85 -21.67 -20.75
CA LYS A 511 33.05 -21.21 -21.47
C LYS A 511 34.30 -21.13 -20.59
N LYS A 512 34.23 -21.52 -19.31
CA LYS A 512 35.34 -21.41 -18.35
C LYS A 512 36.03 -22.77 -18.17
N ASP A 513 37.24 -22.90 -18.71
CA ASP A 513 38.00 -24.16 -18.69
C ASP A 513 38.24 -24.73 -17.28
N PHE A 514 38.44 -23.86 -16.28
CA PHE A 514 38.66 -24.28 -14.90
C PHE A 514 37.41 -24.89 -14.25
N LEU A 515 36.20 -24.48 -14.67
CA LEU A 515 34.95 -25.06 -14.17
C LEU A 515 34.60 -26.38 -14.86
N GLN A 516 35.00 -26.56 -16.13
CA GLN A 516 34.77 -27.81 -16.83
C GLN A 516 35.56 -28.98 -16.21
N LYS A 517 36.71 -28.68 -15.61
CA LYS A 517 37.61 -29.65 -14.97
C LYS A 517 37.20 -30.01 -13.53
N ASP A 518 36.25 -29.28 -12.95
CA ASP A 518 35.79 -29.48 -11.58
C ASP A 518 34.24 -29.39 -11.49
N PRO A 519 33.54 -30.53 -11.53
CA PRO A 519 32.09 -30.56 -11.40
C PRO A 519 31.56 -30.00 -10.07
N GLY A 520 32.32 -30.12 -8.98
CA GLY A 520 31.93 -29.60 -7.67
C GLY A 520 31.97 -28.07 -7.66
N LEU A 521 33.03 -27.49 -8.20
CA LEU A 521 33.17 -26.05 -8.38
C LEU A 521 32.12 -25.51 -9.35
N MET A 522 31.81 -26.22 -10.43
CA MET A 522 30.71 -25.86 -11.34
C MET A 522 29.36 -25.79 -10.60
N ALA A 523 29.05 -26.79 -9.76
CA ALA A 523 27.81 -26.80 -8.97
C ALA A 523 27.74 -25.60 -8.00
N PHE A 524 28.87 -25.23 -7.39
CA PHE A 524 28.96 -24.04 -6.54
C PHE A 524 28.59 -22.75 -7.29
N TYR A 525 29.15 -22.54 -8.49
CA TYR A 525 28.89 -21.33 -9.29
C TYR A 525 27.47 -21.30 -9.89
N GLN A 526 26.85 -22.45 -10.13
CA GLN A 526 25.48 -22.54 -10.63
C GLN A 526 24.42 -22.28 -9.54
N SER A 527 24.76 -22.52 -8.28
CA SER A 527 23.83 -22.36 -7.15
C SER A 527 23.57 -20.88 -6.86
N SER A 528 22.30 -20.46 -6.97
CA SER A 528 21.93 -19.05 -6.75
C SER A 528 22.17 -18.59 -5.31
N ILE A 529 22.14 -19.48 -4.33
CA ILE A 529 22.44 -19.12 -2.93
C ILE A 529 23.90 -18.68 -2.74
N ASN A 530 24.80 -19.02 -3.66
CA ASN A 530 26.22 -18.64 -3.57
C ASN A 530 26.48 -17.32 -4.30
N TRP A 531 25.97 -17.15 -5.53
CA TRP A 531 26.25 -15.95 -6.33
C TRP A 531 25.21 -14.83 -6.17
N ASN A 532 23.96 -15.15 -5.82
CA ASN A 532 22.87 -14.19 -5.73
C ASN A 532 22.57 -13.74 -4.29
N SER A 533 23.44 -14.07 -3.32
CA SER A 533 23.24 -13.79 -1.89
C SER A 533 24.04 -12.61 -1.36
N ILE A 534 23.83 -12.23 -0.10
CA ILE A 534 24.53 -11.12 0.59
C ILE A 534 26.07 -11.22 0.43
N ALA A 535 26.60 -12.45 0.37
CA ALA A 535 28.01 -12.71 0.13
C ALA A 535 28.57 -12.09 -1.16
N ASN A 536 27.74 -11.84 -2.17
CA ASN A 536 28.12 -11.18 -3.42
C ASN A 536 27.38 -9.86 -3.66
N LEU A 537 26.53 -9.40 -2.73
CA LEU A 537 25.78 -8.15 -2.88
C LEU A 537 26.43 -7.00 -2.11
N HIS A 538 26.25 -5.78 -2.60
CA HIS A 538 26.67 -4.55 -1.93
C HIS A 538 25.77 -3.35 -2.30
N LEU A 539 25.88 -2.27 -1.54
CA LEU A 539 25.18 -1.01 -1.80
C LEU A 539 26.07 -0.09 -2.63
N LEU A 540 25.61 0.30 -3.82
CA LEU A 540 26.33 1.18 -4.74
C LEU A 540 25.50 2.44 -5.01
N ASN A 541 26.16 3.59 -5.09
CA ASN A 541 25.50 4.81 -5.56
C ASN A 541 25.34 4.80 -7.10
N ALA A 542 24.51 5.71 -7.63
CA ALA A 542 24.22 5.78 -9.06
C ALA A 542 25.47 5.98 -9.95
N SER A 543 26.53 6.64 -9.46
CA SER A 543 27.78 6.81 -10.21
C SER A 543 28.57 5.51 -10.26
N GLN A 544 28.73 4.85 -9.13
CA GLN A 544 29.43 3.57 -8.98
C GLN A 544 28.74 2.46 -9.77
N ASN A 545 27.41 2.40 -9.69
CA ASN A 545 26.63 1.42 -10.44
C ASN A 545 26.79 1.62 -11.97
N ARG A 546 26.84 2.87 -12.43
CA ARG A 546 27.08 3.21 -13.85
C ARG A 546 28.50 2.91 -14.33
N SER A 547 29.52 3.03 -13.48
CA SER A 547 30.89 2.65 -13.86
C SER A 547 31.04 1.14 -13.91
N LYS A 548 30.45 0.43 -12.94
CA LYS A 548 30.55 -1.02 -12.79
C LYS A 548 29.97 -1.81 -13.96
N LYS A 549 28.68 -1.65 -14.26
CA LYS A 549 27.96 -2.47 -15.28
C LYS A 549 28.32 -3.96 -15.16
N ASP A 550 28.75 -4.59 -16.27
CA ASP A 550 29.17 -5.99 -16.34
C ASP A 550 30.69 -6.18 -16.16
N LEU A 551 31.42 -5.18 -15.66
CA LEU A 551 32.86 -5.32 -15.39
C LEU A 551 33.12 -6.36 -14.30
N SER A 552 34.24 -7.08 -14.45
CA SER A 552 34.69 -7.99 -13.40
C SER A 552 35.07 -7.20 -12.13
N LEU A 553 34.93 -7.82 -10.97
CA LEU A 553 35.26 -7.16 -9.70
C LEU A 553 36.72 -6.68 -9.66
N ALA A 554 37.64 -7.51 -10.17
CA ALA A 554 39.05 -7.16 -10.27
C ALA A 554 39.27 -5.93 -11.17
N ASP A 555 38.67 -5.90 -12.36
CA ASP A 555 38.84 -4.79 -13.29
C ASP A 555 38.24 -3.50 -12.72
N TRP A 556 37.02 -3.59 -12.16
CA TRP A 556 36.34 -2.45 -11.58
C TRP A 556 37.17 -1.83 -10.45
N MET A 557 37.75 -2.64 -9.55
CA MET A 557 38.57 -2.13 -8.43
C MET A 557 39.88 -1.46 -8.87
N THR A 558 40.33 -1.62 -10.12
CA THR A 558 41.49 -0.90 -10.66
C THR A 558 41.15 0.47 -11.26
N GLU A 559 39.88 0.80 -11.45
CA GLU A 559 39.47 2.10 -11.95
C GLU A 559 39.72 3.20 -10.90
N LYS A 560 40.32 4.33 -11.32
CA LYS A 560 40.74 5.41 -10.43
C LYS A 560 39.59 6.13 -9.69
N ASP A 561 38.35 5.95 -10.15
CA ASP A 561 37.17 6.68 -9.69
C ASP A 561 36.10 5.79 -9.01
N THR A 562 36.41 4.56 -8.59
CA THR A 562 35.41 3.70 -7.90
C THR A 562 35.00 4.22 -6.52
N GLY A 563 35.94 4.89 -5.83
CA GLY A 563 35.76 5.32 -4.45
C GLY A 563 35.66 4.17 -3.44
N PHE A 564 36.11 2.96 -3.80
CA PHE A 564 36.11 1.76 -2.94
C PHE A 564 37.53 1.20 -2.77
N LYS A 565 37.84 0.74 -1.56
CA LYS A 565 38.99 -0.11 -1.24
C LYS A 565 38.52 -1.51 -0.84
N PRO A 566 39.37 -2.55 -0.94
CA PRO A 566 39.01 -3.91 -0.51
C PRO A 566 38.42 -3.97 0.91
N VAL A 567 38.96 -3.18 1.84
CA VAL A 567 38.47 -3.07 3.22
C VAL A 567 37.00 -2.60 3.32
N ASP A 568 36.55 -1.74 2.41
CA ASP A 568 35.16 -1.26 2.38
C ASP A 568 34.17 -2.38 1.97
N LEU A 569 34.68 -3.42 1.30
CA LEU A 569 33.94 -4.63 0.93
C LEU A 569 34.08 -5.76 1.97
N LEU A 570 34.77 -5.48 3.08
CA LEU A 570 35.17 -6.43 4.13
C LEU A 570 36.13 -7.52 3.63
N LEU A 571 37.12 -7.11 2.83
CA LEU A 571 38.18 -7.96 2.29
C LEU A 571 39.55 -7.38 2.64
N ASN A 572 40.57 -8.24 2.69
CA ASN A 572 41.97 -7.83 2.83
C ASN A 572 42.57 -7.49 1.46
N ASP A 573 43.66 -6.72 1.45
CA ASP A 573 44.33 -6.33 0.19
C ASP A 573 44.90 -7.54 -0.58
N ASP A 574 45.24 -8.63 0.13
CA ASP A 574 45.75 -9.87 -0.45
C ASP A 574 44.63 -10.82 -0.96
N ASP A 575 43.35 -10.47 -0.73
CA ASP A 575 42.24 -11.31 -1.16
C ASP A 575 42.00 -11.19 -2.67
N SER A 576 42.02 -12.32 -3.36
CA SER A 576 41.82 -12.34 -4.82
C SER A 576 40.40 -11.94 -5.20
N LEU A 577 40.30 -10.91 -6.05
CA LEU A 577 39.05 -10.43 -6.65
C LEU A 577 38.74 -11.06 -8.03
N HIS A 578 39.62 -11.94 -8.52
CA HIS A 578 39.41 -12.62 -9.79
C HIS A 578 38.26 -13.63 -9.70
N PHE A 579 37.46 -13.69 -10.78
CA PHE A 579 36.31 -14.60 -10.87
C PHE A 579 36.66 -16.08 -10.68
N ALA A 580 37.88 -16.51 -11.01
CA ALA A 580 38.33 -17.89 -10.79
C ALA A 580 38.40 -18.29 -9.30
N HIS A 581 38.55 -17.31 -8.41
CA HIS A 581 38.64 -17.51 -6.96
C HIS A 581 37.35 -17.10 -6.24
N PHE A 582 36.21 -17.07 -6.96
CA PHE A 582 34.92 -16.63 -6.41
C PHE A 582 34.47 -17.43 -5.19
N GLN A 583 34.73 -18.74 -5.13
CA GLN A 583 34.40 -19.56 -3.95
C GLN A 583 35.13 -19.05 -2.70
N THR A 584 36.45 -18.91 -2.78
CA THR A 584 37.27 -18.40 -1.67
C THR A 584 36.89 -16.96 -1.29
N PHE A 585 36.59 -16.12 -2.29
CA PHE A 585 36.04 -14.78 -2.07
C PHE A 585 34.76 -14.83 -1.22
N CYS A 586 33.79 -15.68 -1.60
CA CYS A 586 32.54 -15.83 -0.86
C CYS A 586 32.77 -16.33 0.56
N GLU A 587 33.63 -17.32 0.76
CA GLU A 587 33.95 -17.88 2.09
C GLU A 587 34.53 -16.81 3.02
N LYS A 588 35.56 -16.09 2.56
CA LYS A 588 36.20 -15.01 3.34
C LYS A 588 35.24 -13.88 3.63
N ARG A 589 34.49 -13.43 2.62
CA ARG A 589 33.54 -12.34 2.78
C ARG A 589 32.40 -12.74 3.72
N ARG A 590 31.89 -13.98 3.66
CA ARG A 590 30.84 -14.45 4.59
C ARG A 590 31.31 -14.45 6.03
N GLU A 591 32.55 -14.85 6.30
CA GLU A 591 33.12 -14.78 7.65
C GLU A 591 33.20 -13.34 8.15
N ALA A 592 33.73 -12.43 7.33
CA ALA A 592 33.82 -11.02 7.70
C ALA A 592 32.44 -10.35 7.89
N LEU A 593 31.48 -10.66 7.00
CA LEU A 593 30.08 -10.22 7.12
C LEU A 593 29.42 -10.74 8.39
N MET A 594 29.67 -12.01 8.76
CA MET A 594 29.15 -12.61 9.99
C MET A 594 29.66 -11.85 11.23
N GLN A 595 30.97 -11.60 11.30
CA GLN A 595 31.57 -10.86 12.40
C GLN A 595 31.02 -9.43 12.48
N ARG A 596 30.83 -8.77 11.33
CA ARG A 596 30.22 -7.42 11.26
C ARG A 596 28.77 -7.44 11.74
N LEU A 597 27.96 -8.40 11.30
CA LEU A 597 26.56 -8.55 11.77
C LEU A 597 26.49 -8.73 13.27
N ARG A 598 27.33 -9.59 13.87
CA ARG A 598 27.38 -9.82 15.32
C ARG A 598 27.60 -8.52 16.11
N ARG A 599 28.44 -7.61 15.60
CA ARG A 599 28.70 -6.30 16.23
C ARG A 599 27.52 -5.33 16.05
N ASN A 600 26.80 -5.43 14.93
CA ASN A 600 25.75 -4.47 14.56
C ASN A 600 24.36 -4.88 15.04
N VAL A 601 24.17 -6.10 15.55
CA VAL A 601 22.92 -6.56 16.18
C VAL A 601 23.16 -6.92 17.65
N VAL A 602 22.09 -7.22 18.39
CA VAL A 602 22.23 -7.83 19.72
C VAL A 602 22.01 -9.33 19.59
N VAL A 603 22.98 -10.11 20.05
CA VAL A 603 22.97 -11.57 19.95
C VAL A 603 22.40 -12.17 21.24
N SER A 604 21.56 -13.20 21.12
CA SER A 604 21.11 -13.99 22.26
C SER A 604 22.32 -14.77 22.77
N GLY A 605 22.89 -14.36 23.91
CA GLY A 605 24.13 -14.97 24.41
C GLY A 605 24.04 -16.50 24.51
N THR A 606 25.00 -17.20 23.92
CA THR A 606 25.66 -18.30 24.64
C THR A 606 26.35 -17.65 25.84
N LEU A 607 26.30 -18.27 27.03
CA LEU A 607 27.02 -17.78 28.21
C LEU A 607 28.41 -17.25 27.81
N SER A 608 28.67 -16.00 28.14
CA SER A 608 30.01 -15.41 28.10
C SER A 608 30.95 -16.33 28.87
N MET A 609 31.82 -17.06 28.17
CA MET A 609 33.09 -17.45 28.79
C MET A 609 33.88 -16.16 28.94
N ILE A 610 33.71 -15.55 30.11
CA ILE A 610 34.67 -14.60 30.64
C ILE A 610 35.99 -15.39 30.67
N GLU A 611 36.99 -14.93 29.91
CA GLU A 611 38.38 -15.27 30.19
C GLU A 611 38.64 -14.80 31.62
N GLU A 612 38.55 -15.72 32.58
CA GLU A 612 39.22 -15.56 33.87
C GLU A 612 40.71 -15.51 33.54
N VAL A 613 41.23 -14.29 33.43
CA VAL A 613 42.62 -14.02 33.74
C VAL A 613 42.81 -14.46 35.18
N LEU A 614 43.40 -15.65 35.35
CA LEU A 614 43.95 -16.09 36.61
C LEU A 614 45.09 -15.12 36.95
N ASP A 615 44.81 -14.15 37.82
CA ASP A 615 45.85 -13.46 38.59
C ASP A 615 46.44 -14.49 39.57
N GLU A 616 47.50 -15.16 39.12
CA GLU A 616 48.52 -15.71 40.01
C GLU A 616 49.33 -14.52 40.55
N ASP A 617 48.94 -13.96 41.69
CA ASP A 617 49.82 -13.27 42.65
C ASP A 617 48.98 -12.66 43.79
N GLU A 618 48.73 -13.45 44.85
CA GLU A 618 48.61 -12.97 46.24
C GLU A 618 48.41 -14.15 47.22
N GLU A 619 49.42 -15.01 47.33
CA GLU A 619 49.70 -15.70 48.59
C GLU A 619 51.00 -15.09 49.13
N ILE A 620 50.91 -14.24 50.16
CA ILE A 620 51.88 -14.10 51.25
C ILE A 620 51.27 -13.17 52.33
N GLU A 621 51.24 -13.71 53.57
CA GLU A 621 51.13 -13.02 54.87
C GLU A 621 49.77 -12.44 55.32
N ALA A 622 49.10 -13.18 56.22
CA ALA A 622 49.12 -12.83 57.65
C ALA A 622 48.47 -13.93 58.51
N VAL A 623 49.31 -14.70 59.20
CA VAL A 623 48.98 -15.34 60.48
C VAL A 623 49.49 -14.41 61.58
N ALA A 624 48.58 -13.71 62.26
CA ALA A 624 48.71 -13.23 63.64
C ALA A 624 47.39 -12.62 64.12
#